data_AF-A0AAD4EZ40-F1
#
_entry.id   AF-A0AAD4EZ40-F1
#
_cell.length_a   1.000
_cell.length_b   1.000
_cell.length_c   1.000
_cell.angle_alpha   90.00
_cell.angle_beta   90.00
_cell.angle_gamma   90.00
#
_symmetry.space_group_name_H-M   'P 1'
#
loop_
_entity.id
_entity.type
_entity.pdbx_description
1 polymer ?
#
loop_
_entity_poly.entity_id
_entity_poly.type
_entity_poly.pdbx_seq_one_letter_code
_entity_poly.pdbx_strand_id
1 'polypeptide(L)'
;MKLKDITEWESHDTRTIQVQSDVCEAPLKLVVRKFIPIPHKDSIHRSWVDYRTGVKKFKKTTPYAIVNMKNAVKDMREYVQANIFKCMDYFLRGSDQLVKETYEFARKHMQRVESDEERKLLGNFFRLWFAIRRTATTEHIVGEDTLDMEPETKDESYPLFGKIPLPPVMIQQLDMILTLGVLEPLRKQVLEDFQKVTLATNPRNWMTIYLRRYAIPNFISERHHSANVFLSHFHYRTESCNPFKQDWKRRHMTPFSYMSVDDIQFLERTKVLLKEREDIIKTNTENDLYEHELYFISQMFQENWQPRDTIIDRTEGTINDVGLKRYATDDAGGEK
;
A
#
# COMPACT_ATOMS: atom_id res chain seq x y z
N MET A 1 -12.89 -12.03 12.05
CA MET A 1 -11.95 -13.16 12.33
C MET A 1 -11.13 -12.81 13.58
N LYS A 2 -10.53 -13.77 14.30
CA LYS A 2 -9.67 -13.48 15.48
C LYS A 2 -8.32 -14.18 15.32
N LEU A 3 -7.24 -13.56 15.79
CA LEU A 3 -5.93 -14.20 15.90
C LEU A 3 -6.03 -15.39 16.85
N LYS A 4 -5.62 -16.57 16.38
CA LYS A 4 -5.61 -17.81 17.15
C LYS A 4 -4.28 -18.52 16.93
N ASP A 5 -3.69 -18.98 18.03
CA ASP A 5 -2.51 -19.83 17.98
C ASP A 5 -2.90 -21.27 17.63
N ILE A 6 -1.96 -22.01 17.04
CA ILE A 6 -2.07 -23.46 16.90
C ILE A 6 -1.90 -24.09 18.29
N THR A 7 -2.75 -25.06 18.62
CA THR A 7 -2.74 -25.75 19.91
C THR A 7 -2.04 -27.11 19.85
N GLU A 8 -2.16 -27.82 18.73
CA GLU A 8 -1.62 -29.17 18.55
C GLU A 8 -0.25 -29.15 17.87
N TRP A 9 0.79 -29.44 18.65
CA TRP A 9 2.18 -29.41 18.19
C TRP A 9 2.79 -30.81 18.15
N GLU A 10 3.58 -31.10 17.11
CA GLU A 10 4.24 -32.41 16.95
C GLU A 10 5.53 -32.50 17.76
N SER A 11 6.22 -31.38 17.98
CA SER A 11 7.44 -31.28 18.78
C SER A 11 7.38 -30.06 19.71
N HIS A 12 8.15 -30.12 20.81
CA HIS A 12 8.40 -28.97 21.67
C HIS A 12 9.43 -27.99 21.08
N ASP A 13 10.23 -28.45 20.12
CA ASP A 13 11.32 -27.69 19.52
C ASP A 13 10.82 -26.49 18.73
N THR A 14 11.46 -25.35 18.96
CA THR A 14 11.21 -24.12 18.21
C THR A 14 12.40 -23.78 17.34
N ARG A 15 12.14 -23.36 16.12
CA ARG A 15 13.14 -22.85 15.17
C ARG A 15 12.93 -21.35 14.98
N THR A 16 14.02 -20.62 14.77
CA THR A 16 13.96 -19.19 14.42
C THR A 16 14.38 -19.03 12.97
N ILE A 17 13.45 -18.63 12.12
CA ILE A 17 13.70 -18.43 10.70
C ILE A 17 13.74 -16.96 10.33
N GLN A 18 14.30 -16.66 9.16
CA GLN A 18 14.29 -15.34 8.56
C GLN A 18 13.41 -15.36 7.32
N VAL A 19 12.44 -14.45 7.24
CA VAL A 19 11.50 -14.32 6.14
C VAL A 19 11.72 -12.99 5.44
N GLN A 20 12.08 -13.05 4.17
CA GLN A 20 12.33 -11.87 3.36
C GLN A 20 11.20 -11.64 2.36
N SER A 21 10.76 -10.39 2.28
CA SER A 21 9.81 -9.93 1.26
C SER A 21 10.59 -9.36 0.07
N ASP A 22 10.02 -9.46 -1.13
CA ASP A 22 10.58 -8.88 -2.35
C ASP A 22 10.75 -7.35 -2.30
N VAL A 23 10.03 -6.67 -1.40
CA VAL A 23 10.07 -5.19 -1.30
C VAL A 23 10.97 -4.67 -0.18
N CYS A 24 11.58 -5.56 0.60
CA CYS A 24 12.44 -5.20 1.73
C CYS A 24 13.60 -6.17 1.90
N GLU A 25 14.82 -5.64 1.87
CA GLU A 25 16.04 -6.43 2.08
C GLU A 25 16.18 -6.93 3.52
N ALA A 26 15.61 -6.22 4.50
CA ALA A 26 15.65 -6.64 5.89
C ALA A 26 14.70 -7.82 6.12
N PRO A 27 15.17 -8.98 6.61
CA PRO A 27 14.29 -10.10 6.91
C PRO A 27 13.52 -9.90 8.22
N LEU A 28 12.28 -10.40 8.26
CA LEU A 28 11.49 -10.55 9.48
C LEU A 28 11.87 -11.86 10.16
N LYS A 29 12.23 -11.81 11.44
CA LYS A 29 12.50 -13.01 12.24
C LYS A 29 11.19 -13.56 12.79
N LEU A 30 10.98 -14.87 12.66
CA LEU A 30 9.80 -15.57 13.18
C LEU A 30 10.22 -16.80 13.96
N VAL A 31 9.56 -17.03 15.10
CA VAL A 31 9.70 -18.28 15.85
C VAL A 31 8.59 -19.24 15.43
N VAL A 32 9.01 -20.40 14.94
CA VAL A 32 8.12 -21.42 14.38
C VAL A 32 8.30 -22.77 15.06
N ARG A 33 7.26 -23.60 15.00
CA ARG A 33 7.26 -24.96 15.54
C ARG A 33 6.49 -25.88 14.60
N LYS A 34 6.86 -27.15 14.61
CA LYS A 34 6.20 -28.18 13.81
C LYS A 34 4.86 -28.55 14.43
N PHE A 35 3.77 -28.43 13.68
CA PHE A 35 2.42 -28.75 14.13
C PHE A 35 1.90 -30.04 13.49
N ILE A 36 0.85 -30.62 14.08
CA ILE A 36 0.15 -31.77 13.51
C ILE A 36 -0.94 -31.25 12.57
N PRO A 37 -0.85 -31.43 11.24
CA PRO A 37 -1.84 -30.90 10.32
C PRO A 37 -3.22 -31.55 10.52
N ILE A 38 -4.26 -30.73 10.57
CA ILE A 38 -5.64 -31.22 10.60
C ILE A 38 -6.03 -31.64 9.17
N PRO A 39 -6.37 -32.92 8.94
CA PRO A 39 -6.77 -33.41 7.62
C PRO A 39 -7.88 -32.56 7.01
N HIS A 40 -7.78 -32.27 5.71
CA HIS A 40 -8.73 -31.48 4.92
C HIS A 40 -8.89 -30.00 5.31
N LYS A 41 -8.21 -29.52 6.36
CA LYS A 41 -8.23 -28.11 6.79
C LYS A 41 -6.90 -27.42 6.56
N ASP A 42 -5.81 -28.05 6.97
CA ASP A 42 -4.48 -27.46 6.85
C ASP A 42 -3.80 -27.95 5.58
N SER A 43 -3.47 -27.02 4.68
CA SER A 43 -2.73 -27.38 3.47
C SER A 43 -1.24 -27.53 3.76
N ILE A 44 -0.69 -28.68 3.38
CA ILE A 44 0.75 -28.96 3.35
C ILE A 44 1.33 -28.91 1.93
N HIS A 45 0.57 -28.35 1.00
CA HIS A 45 0.99 -28.17 -0.39
C HIS A 45 0.82 -26.72 -0.80
N ARG A 46 1.85 -26.17 -1.44
CA ARG A 46 1.73 -24.90 -2.16
C ARG A 46 1.34 -25.20 -3.60
N SER A 47 0.32 -24.52 -4.12
CA SER A 47 -0.12 -24.66 -5.49
C SER A 47 0.16 -23.41 -6.32
N TRP A 48 0.43 -23.57 -7.60
CA TRP A 48 0.52 -22.46 -8.57
C TRP A 48 -0.08 -22.91 -9.90
N VAL A 49 -0.37 -21.94 -10.77
CA VAL A 49 -0.77 -22.20 -12.16
C VAL A 49 0.43 -21.88 -13.03
N ASP A 50 0.83 -22.82 -13.88
CA ASP A 50 1.85 -22.58 -14.89
C ASP A 50 1.27 -21.65 -15.96
N TYR A 51 1.76 -20.41 -16.02
CA TYR A 51 1.24 -19.39 -16.93
C TYR A 51 1.37 -19.76 -18.41
N ARG A 52 2.28 -20.69 -18.76
CA ARG A 52 2.49 -21.14 -20.14
C ARG A 52 1.48 -22.18 -20.58
N THR A 53 1.03 -23.03 -19.66
CA THR A 53 0.20 -24.20 -19.96
C THR A 53 -1.20 -24.13 -19.35
N GLY A 54 -1.45 -23.22 -18.41
CA GLY A 54 -2.68 -23.13 -17.62
C GLY A 54 -2.83 -24.26 -16.59
N VAL A 55 -1.87 -25.17 -16.47
CA VAL A 55 -1.97 -26.35 -15.59
C VAL A 55 -1.68 -25.97 -14.15
N LYS A 56 -2.54 -26.41 -13.23
CA LYS A 56 -2.32 -26.28 -11.79
C LYS A 56 -1.30 -27.32 -11.30
N LYS A 57 -0.24 -26.84 -10.68
CA LYS A 57 0.87 -27.63 -10.13
C LYS A 57 0.94 -27.47 -8.62
N PHE A 58 1.62 -28.41 -7.95
CA PHE A 58 1.74 -28.44 -6.49
C PHE A 58 3.13 -28.85 -6.05
N LYS A 59 3.59 -28.29 -4.93
CA LYS A 59 4.84 -28.63 -4.25
C LYS A 59 4.55 -28.87 -2.78
N LYS A 60 5.00 -30.02 -2.25
CA LYS A 60 4.88 -30.36 -0.83
C LYS A 60 5.72 -29.40 0.00
N THR A 61 5.18 -28.97 1.14
CA THR A 61 5.85 -28.11 2.12
C THR A 61 5.90 -28.79 3.48
N THR A 62 6.57 -28.17 4.45
CA THR A 62 6.64 -28.67 5.83
C THR A 62 5.53 -28.13 6.71
N PRO A 63 5.12 -28.87 7.77
CA PRO A 63 4.04 -28.46 8.65
C PRO A 63 4.59 -27.61 9.81
N TYR A 64 5.17 -26.45 9.48
CA TYR A 64 5.57 -25.47 10.48
C TYR A 64 4.57 -24.31 10.54
N ALA A 65 4.38 -23.79 11.74
CA ALA A 65 3.52 -22.65 12.02
C ALA A 65 4.19 -21.70 13.03
N ILE A 66 3.78 -20.42 13.00
CA ILE A 66 4.21 -19.40 13.95
C ILE A 66 3.68 -19.77 15.35
N VAL A 67 4.59 -19.78 16.33
CA VAL A 67 4.30 -20.26 17.70
C VAL A 67 3.34 -19.35 18.45
N ASN A 68 3.55 -18.03 18.34
CA ASN A 68 2.80 -17.04 19.10
C ASN A 68 2.42 -15.86 18.20
N MET A 69 1.16 -15.83 17.78
CA MET A 69 0.60 -14.83 16.89
C MET A 69 0.65 -13.43 17.51
N LYS A 70 0.50 -13.31 18.83
CA LYS A 70 0.55 -12.01 19.53
C LYS A 70 1.95 -11.40 19.51
N ASN A 71 2.98 -12.22 19.77
CA ASN A 71 4.38 -11.79 19.68
C ASN A 71 4.73 -11.46 18.22
N ALA A 72 4.30 -12.29 17.27
CA ALA A 72 4.53 -12.02 15.85
C ALA A 72 3.85 -10.71 15.37
N VAL A 73 2.70 -10.31 15.94
CA VAL A 73 2.12 -8.98 15.71
C VAL A 73 3.02 -7.87 16.23
N LYS A 74 3.63 -8.04 17.41
CA LYS A 74 4.59 -7.06 17.94
C LYS A 74 5.81 -6.96 17.02
N ASP A 75 6.38 -8.10 16.62
CA ASP A 75 7.54 -8.16 15.73
C ASP A 75 7.22 -7.52 14.36
N MET A 76 6.02 -7.77 13.81
CA MET A 76 5.56 -7.17 12.56
C MET A 76 5.42 -5.64 12.68
N ARG A 77 4.89 -5.13 13.80
CA ARG A 77 4.77 -3.68 14.01
C ARG A 77 6.13 -2.99 14.10
N GLU A 78 7.06 -3.60 14.84
CA GLU A 78 8.43 -3.11 14.94
C GLU A 78 9.15 -3.15 13.59
N TYR A 79 8.94 -4.24 12.83
CA TYR A 79 9.46 -4.38 11.49
C TYR A 79 8.94 -3.30 10.53
N VAL A 80 7.62 -3.05 10.52
CA VAL A 80 6.99 -1.97 9.72
C VAL A 80 7.60 -0.62 10.11
N GLN A 81 7.71 -0.35 11.41
CA GLN A 81 8.27 0.90 11.92
C GLN A 81 9.72 1.13 11.47
N ALA A 82 10.55 0.09 11.52
CA ALA A 82 11.98 0.17 11.21
C ALA A 82 12.26 0.29 9.71
N ASN A 83 11.42 -0.34 8.86
CA ASN A 83 11.76 -0.53 7.45
C ASN A 83 10.91 0.28 6.47
N ILE A 84 9.85 0.94 6.94
CA ILE A 84 8.88 1.61 6.06
C ILE A 84 9.51 2.50 4.99
N PHE A 85 10.46 3.37 5.36
CA PHE A 85 11.04 4.31 4.41
C PHE A 85 12.02 3.64 3.44
N LYS A 86 12.70 2.55 3.85
CA LYS A 86 13.52 1.76 2.92
C LYS A 86 12.64 1.06 1.88
N CYS A 87 11.50 0.54 2.32
CA CYS A 87 10.53 -0.10 1.42
C CYS A 87 9.83 0.92 0.52
N MET A 88 9.62 2.13 1.01
CA MET A 88 9.05 3.22 0.24
C MET A 88 9.89 3.50 -1.01
N ASP A 89 11.22 3.52 -0.86
CA ASP A 89 12.14 3.72 -1.99
C ASP A 89 11.96 2.63 -3.06
N TYR A 90 11.69 1.37 -2.67
CA TYR A 90 11.39 0.28 -3.61
C TYR A 90 10.09 0.54 -4.39
N PHE A 91 8.99 0.86 -3.70
CA PHE A 91 7.69 1.09 -4.35
C PHE A 91 7.64 2.36 -5.21
N LEU A 92 8.50 3.33 -4.93
CA LEU A 92 8.62 4.55 -5.71
C LEU A 92 9.59 4.39 -6.90
N ARG A 93 10.24 3.24 -7.08
CA ARG A 93 11.04 2.98 -8.29
C ARG A 93 10.13 3.03 -9.50
N GLY A 94 10.53 3.78 -10.52
CA GLY A 94 9.74 3.97 -11.74
C GLY A 94 8.57 4.94 -11.64
N SER A 95 8.15 5.39 -10.44
CA SER A 95 7.11 6.42 -10.30
C SER A 95 7.53 7.76 -10.92
N ASP A 96 6.52 8.55 -11.30
CA ASP A 96 6.69 9.93 -11.75
C ASP A 96 7.42 10.78 -10.69
N GLN A 97 8.18 11.76 -11.17
CA GLN A 97 8.98 12.63 -10.32
C GLN A 97 8.13 13.45 -9.34
N LEU A 98 6.94 13.90 -9.73
CA LEU A 98 6.02 14.58 -8.81
C LEU A 98 5.68 13.69 -7.62
N VAL A 99 5.49 12.39 -7.87
CA VAL A 99 5.18 11.41 -6.83
C VAL A 99 6.37 11.20 -5.90
N LYS A 100 7.56 10.97 -6.46
CA LYS A 100 8.78 10.82 -5.67
C LYS A 100 9.06 12.03 -4.78
N GLU A 101 9.08 13.23 -5.38
CA GLU A 101 9.36 14.48 -4.65
C GLU A 101 8.32 14.73 -3.53
N THR A 102 7.06 14.36 -3.75
CA THR A 102 6.01 14.53 -2.73
C THR A 102 6.17 13.57 -1.54
N TYR A 103 6.48 12.30 -1.77
CA TYR A 103 6.71 11.35 -0.67
C TYR A 103 7.99 11.70 0.12
N GLU A 104 9.05 12.12 -0.58
CA GLU A 104 10.27 12.62 0.05
C GLU A 104 10.00 13.87 0.91
N PHE A 105 9.24 14.83 0.38
CA PHE A 105 8.85 16.02 1.11
C PHE A 105 7.98 15.66 2.32
N ALA A 106 7.03 14.74 2.16
CA ALA A 106 6.16 14.30 3.26
C ALA A 106 6.95 13.65 4.41
N ARG A 107 7.99 12.87 4.09
CA ARG A 107 8.93 12.32 5.09
C ARG A 107 9.69 13.42 5.83
N LYS A 108 10.19 14.43 5.11
CA LYS A 108 10.90 15.58 5.70
C LYS A 108 9.96 16.43 6.57
N HIS A 109 8.75 16.71 6.10
CA HIS A 109 7.72 17.46 6.83
C HIS A 109 7.35 16.78 8.14
N MET A 110 7.14 15.46 8.13
CA MET A 110 6.86 14.69 9.35
C MET A 110 7.97 14.83 10.40
N GLN A 111 9.23 14.98 10.00
CA GLN A 111 10.35 15.17 10.94
C GLN A 111 10.41 16.58 11.54
N ARG A 112 9.81 17.58 10.87
CA ARG A 112 9.91 19.00 11.21
C ARG A 112 8.65 19.56 11.86
N VAL A 113 7.48 19.01 11.56
CA VAL A 113 6.21 19.49 12.09
C VAL A 113 6.25 19.48 13.62
N GLU A 114 5.87 20.58 14.26
CA GLU A 114 5.94 20.72 15.72
C GLU A 114 4.80 19.96 16.42
N SER A 115 3.60 19.96 15.83
CA SER A 115 2.43 19.26 16.38
C SER A 115 2.66 17.75 16.43
N ASP A 116 2.55 17.20 17.64
CA ASP A 116 2.60 15.76 17.89
C ASP A 116 1.44 15.03 17.20
N GLU A 117 0.27 15.65 17.12
CA GLU A 117 -0.90 15.11 16.43
C GLU A 117 -0.65 14.97 14.93
N GLU A 118 -0.13 16.02 14.29
CA GLU A 118 0.21 15.99 12.85
C GLU A 118 1.32 14.98 12.55
N ARG A 119 2.37 14.96 13.39
CA ARG A 119 3.48 13.99 13.27
C ARG A 119 2.98 12.56 13.39
N LYS A 120 2.12 12.30 14.38
CA LYS A 120 1.51 10.99 14.61
C LYS A 120 0.60 10.58 13.46
N LEU A 121 -0.23 11.50 12.96
CA LEU A 121 -1.10 11.25 11.81
C LEU A 121 -0.29 10.85 10.57
N LEU A 122 0.75 11.62 10.21
CA LEU A 122 1.62 11.29 9.06
C LEU A 122 2.38 9.98 9.27
N GLY A 123 2.90 9.74 10.47
CA GLY A 123 3.57 8.48 10.78
C GLY A 123 2.65 7.26 10.66
N ASN A 124 1.44 7.34 11.22
CA ASN A 124 0.44 6.28 11.12
C ASN A 124 -0.05 6.09 9.69
N PHE A 125 -0.16 7.19 8.95
CA PHE A 125 -0.50 7.17 7.55
C PHE A 125 0.51 6.37 6.73
N PHE A 126 1.80 6.66 6.90
CA PHE A 126 2.85 5.87 6.25
C PHE A 126 2.78 4.40 6.67
N ARG A 127 2.68 4.09 7.98
CA ARG A 127 2.57 2.70 8.46
C ARG A 127 1.42 1.95 7.80
N LEU A 128 0.26 2.60 7.68
CA LEU A 128 -0.91 2.04 7.00
C LEU A 128 -0.63 1.81 5.51
N TRP A 129 -0.04 2.80 4.83
CA TRP A 129 0.34 2.72 3.42
C TRP A 129 1.26 1.52 3.13
N PHE A 130 2.27 1.30 3.98
CA PHE A 130 3.19 0.18 3.83
C PHE A 130 2.52 -1.15 4.12
N ALA A 131 1.74 -1.22 5.21
CA ALA A 131 1.02 -2.44 5.56
C ALA A 131 0.04 -2.85 4.46
N ILE A 132 -0.62 -1.90 3.79
CA ILE A 132 -1.53 -2.19 2.66
C ILE A 132 -0.76 -2.78 1.49
N ARG A 133 0.38 -2.19 1.12
CA ARG A 133 1.18 -2.70 0.00
C ARG A 133 1.79 -4.07 0.31
N ARG A 134 2.13 -4.33 1.57
CA ARG A 134 2.69 -5.61 2.01
C ARG A 134 1.73 -6.79 1.77
N THR A 135 0.42 -6.60 1.74
CA THR A 135 -0.54 -7.70 1.47
C THR A 135 -0.39 -8.29 0.06
N ALA A 136 0.22 -7.54 -0.86
CA ALA A 136 0.47 -7.96 -2.23
C ALA A 136 1.93 -8.37 -2.48
N THR A 137 2.73 -8.50 -1.42
CA THR A 137 4.15 -8.88 -1.54
C THR A 137 4.33 -10.39 -1.53
N THR A 138 5.48 -10.85 -2.03
CA THR A 138 5.81 -12.26 -2.01
C THR A 138 6.91 -12.50 -0.97
N GLU A 139 6.65 -13.36 0.00
CA GLU A 139 7.65 -13.77 0.98
C GLU A 139 8.32 -15.12 0.67
N HIS A 140 9.57 -15.25 1.09
CA HIS A 140 10.35 -16.47 1.05
C HIS A 140 11.27 -16.59 2.27
N ILE A 141 11.64 -17.80 2.63
CA ILE A 141 12.59 -18.07 3.71
C ILE A 141 14.00 -17.82 3.19
N VAL A 142 14.82 -17.18 4.03
CA VAL A 142 16.25 -16.92 3.82
C VAL A 142 17.05 -17.31 5.05
N GLY A 143 18.37 -17.42 4.91
CA GLY A 143 19.26 -17.85 5.99
C GLY A 143 19.50 -19.36 6.01
N GLU A 144 20.09 -19.85 7.10
CA GLU A 144 20.56 -21.25 7.22
C GLU A 144 19.43 -22.25 7.47
N ASP A 145 18.38 -21.88 8.22
CA ASP A 145 17.28 -22.77 8.55
C ASP A 145 16.15 -22.66 7.51
N THR A 146 16.09 -23.65 6.61
CA THR A 146 15.11 -23.72 5.53
C THR A 146 13.86 -24.51 5.89
N LEU A 147 13.69 -24.90 7.16
CA LEU A 147 12.61 -25.78 7.63
C LEU A 147 12.54 -27.09 6.85
N ASP A 148 13.70 -27.68 6.58
CA ASP A 148 13.87 -28.96 5.89
C ASP A 148 13.30 -28.96 4.45
N MET A 149 13.26 -27.78 3.82
CA MET A 149 12.81 -27.59 2.44
C MET A 149 13.96 -27.19 1.52
N GLU A 150 13.84 -27.59 0.25
CA GLU A 150 14.76 -27.25 -0.82
C GLU A 150 14.11 -26.32 -1.86
N PRO A 151 14.88 -25.42 -2.48
CA PRO A 151 14.35 -24.50 -3.47
C PRO A 151 13.87 -25.26 -4.72
N GLU A 152 12.89 -24.70 -5.43
CA GLU A 152 12.53 -25.26 -6.73
C GLU A 152 13.55 -24.81 -7.78
N THR A 153 14.25 -25.76 -8.40
CA THR A 153 15.31 -25.48 -9.38
C THR A 153 15.07 -26.12 -10.73
N LYS A 154 13.99 -26.90 -10.89
CA LYS A 154 13.66 -27.59 -12.15
C LYS A 154 12.51 -26.94 -12.88
N ASP A 155 11.47 -26.53 -12.17
CA ASP A 155 10.28 -25.93 -12.78
C ASP A 155 10.30 -24.41 -12.69
N GLU A 156 10.77 -23.75 -13.76
CA GLU A 156 10.80 -22.28 -13.89
C GLU A 156 9.40 -21.63 -13.86
N SER A 157 8.32 -22.39 -14.04
CA SER A 157 6.96 -21.83 -13.88
C SER A 157 6.62 -21.54 -12.40
N TYR A 158 7.44 -22.04 -11.47
CA TYR A 158 7.23 -21.82 -10.05
C TYR A 158 7.46 -20.35 -9.67
N PRO A 159 6.50 -19.64 -9.05
CA PRO A 159 6.64 -18.22 -8.75
C PRO A 159 7.81 -17.87 -7.81
N LEU A 160 8.30 -18.85 -7.07
CA LEU A 160 9.44 -18.72 -6.16
C LEU A 160 10.63 -19.55 -6.65
N PHE A 161 10.85 -19.62 -7.97
CA PHE A 161 11.99 -20.34 -8.55
C PHE A 161 13.31 -19.91 -7.90
N GLY A 162 14.13 -20.88 -7.52
CA GLY A 162 15.38 -20.68 -6.78
C GLY A 162 15.22 -20.24 -5.32
N LYS A 163 14.01 -20.11 -4.79
CA LYS A 163 13.73 -19.63 -3.42
C LYS A 163 13.02 -20.69 -2.56
N ILE A 164 13.18 -20.57 -1.25
CA ILE A 164 12.49 -21.43 -0.26
C ILE A 164 11.11 -20.82 0.05
N PRO A 165 9.99 -21.50 -0.22
CA PRO A 165 8.67 -20.97 0.08
C PRO A 165 8.37 -21.02 1.58
N LEU A 166 7.40 -20.22 2.02
CA LEU A 166 6.76 -20.43 3.31
C LEU A 166 5.71 -21.57 3.22
N PRO A 167 5.54 -22.35 4.31
CA PRO A 167 4.38 -23.22 4.48
C PRO A 167 3.05 -22.48 4.32
N PRO A 168 2.00 -23.07 3.72
CA PRO A 168 0.71 -22.42 3.52
C PRO A 168 0.07 -21.89 4.80
N VAL A 169 0.19 -22.62 5.91
CA VAL A 169 -0.33 -22.19 7.22
C VAL A 169 0.38 -20.94 7.72
N MET A 170 1.70 -20.83 7.52
CA MET A 170 2.43 -19.62 7.87
C MET A 170 2.05 -18.42 7.01
N ILE A 171 1.80 -18.62 5.71
CA ILE A 171 1.31 -17.55 4.83
C ILE A 171 -0.02 -17.02 5.36
N GLN A 172 -0.95 -17.92 5.70
CA GLN A 172 -2.24 -17.54 6.28
C GLN A 172 -2.07 -16.83 7.63
N GLN A 173 -1.16 -17.31 8.50
CA GLN A 173 -0.87 -16.65 9.77
C GLN A 173 -0.30 -15.25 9.57
N LEU A 174 0.65 -15.06 8.65
CA LEU A 174 1.22 -13.75 8.34
C LEU A 174 0.17 -12.78 7.79
N ASP A 175 -0.73 -13.25 6.92
CA ASP A 175 -1.85 -12.45 6.43
C ASP A 175 -2.77 -12.02 7.60
N MET A 176 -3.10 -12.93 8.52
CA MET A 176 -3.89 -12.59 9.71
C MET A 176 -3.16 -11.60 10.63
N ILE A 177 -1.85 -11.78 10.84
CA ILE A 177 -1.00 -10.89 11.64
C ILE A 177 -1.00 -9.48 11.06
N LEU A 178 -0.80 -9.37 9.74
CA LEU A 178 -0.78 -8.09 9.03
C LEU A 178 -2.18 -7.45 9.04
N THR A 179 -3.21 -8.19 8.68
CA THR A 179 -4.58 -7.69 8.54
C THR A 179 -5.19 -7.30 9.89
N LEU A 180 -5.28 -8.23 10.83
CA LEU A 180 -5.95 -8.00 12.12
C LEU A 180 -5.04 -7.28 13.13
N GLY A 181 -3.73 -7.55 13.08
CA GLY A 181 -2.78 -7.03 14.05
C GLY A 181 -2.21 -5.65 13.70
N VAL A 182 -2.21 -5.26 12.42
CA VAL A 182 -1.57 -4.03 11.95
C VAL A 182 -2.55 -3.15 11.16
N LEU A 183 -3.15 -3.67 10.09
CA LEU A 183 -4.00 -2.91 9.17
C LEU A 183 -5.28 -2.38 9.82
N GLU A 184 -6.09 -3.24 10.42
CA GLU A 184 -7.36 -2.83 11.04
C GLU A 184 -7.16 -1.77 12.14
N PRO A 185 -6.22 -1.94 13.11
CA PRO A 185 -5.94 -0.92 14.12
C PRO A 185 -5.46 0.40 13.52
N LEU A 186 -4.53 0.36 12.56
CA LEU A 186 -4.01 1.57 11.92
C LEU A 186 -5.10 2.28 11.10
N ARG A 187 -5.95 1.54 10.39
CA ARG A 187 -7.09 2.11 9.64
C ARG A 187 -8.01 2.90 10.57
N LYS A 188 -8.43 2.28 11.68
CA LYS A 188 -9.28 2.95 12.67
C LYS A 188 -8.60 4.19 13.24
N GLN A 189 -7.34 4.06 13.65
CA GLN A 189 -6.58 5.16 14.25
C GLN A 189 -6.35 6.32 13.28
N VAL A 190 -5.96 6.04 12.03
CA VAL A 190 -5.76 7.07 11.00
C VAL A 190 -7.07 7.81 10.71
N LEU A 191 -8.21 7.11 10.69
CA LEU A 191 -9.52 7.75 10.48
C LEU A 191 -9.89 8.68 11.65
N GLU A 192 -9.71 8.22 12.88
CA GLU A 192 -9.98 9.02 14.08
C GLU A 192 -9.05 10.25 14.18
N ASP A 193 -7.75 10.06 13.99
CA ASP A 193 -6.75 11.13 14.03
C ASP A 193 -7.01 12.13 12.88
N PHE A 194 -7.39 11.64 11.69
CA PHE A 194 -7.76 12.49 10.56
C PHE A 194 -9.01 13.33 10.83
N GLN A 195 -10.06 12.73 11.39
CA GLN A 195 -11.28 13.45 11.73
C GLN A 195 -11.00 14.58 12.72
N LYS A 196 -10.16 14.33 13.73
CA LYS A 196 -9.74 15.36 14.71
C LYS A 196 -9.00 16.52 14.05
N VAL A 197 -7.96 16.23 13.26
CA VAL A 197 -7.13 17.25 12.58
C VAL A 197 -7.95 18.05 11.57
N THR A 198 -8.91 17.41 10.92
CA THR A 198 -9.80 18.02 9.93
C THR A 198 -10.85 18.93 10.56
N LEU A 199 -11.50 18.48 11.63
CA LEU A 199 -12.51 19.28 12.34
C LEU A 199 -11.90 20.43 13.13
N ALA A 200 -10.63 20.34 13.53
CA ALA A 200 -9.87 21.49 13.99
C ALA A 200 -9.74 22.48 12.81
N THR A 201 -10.47 23.59 12.87
CA THR A 201 -10.46 24.71 11.91
C THR A 201 -9.15 25.51 11.96
N ASN A 202 -8.00 24.81 11.94
CA ASN A 202 -6.67 25.41 11.96
C ASN A 202 -6.04 25.36 10.55
N PRO A 203 -5.78 26.52 9.91
CA PRO A 203 -5.08 26.59 8.63
C PRO A 203 -3.71 25.91 8.65
N ARG A 204 -3.04 25.86 9.81
CA ARG A 204 -1.70 25.27 9.97
C ARG A 204 -1.60 23.81 9.55
N ASN A 205 -2.69 23.06 9.68
CA ASN A 205 -2.73 21.63 9.37
C ASN A 205 -2.77 21.33 7.86
N TRP A 206 -2.87 22.34 7.01
CA TRP A 206 -3.09 22.18 5.57
C TRP A 206 -2.03 21.31 4.90
N MET A 207 -0.75 21.51 5.21
CA MET A 207 0.34 20.77 4.57
C MET A 207 0.24 19.27 4.88
N THR A 208 -0.07 18.91 6.13
CA THR A 208 -0.30 17.53 6.56
C THR A 208 -1.51 16.90 5.86
N ILE A 209 -2.60 17.65 5.67
CA ILE A 209 -3.79 17.20 4.94
C ILE A 209 -3.44 16.96 3.45
N TYR A 210 -2.70 17.87 2.82
CA TYR A 210 -2.27 17.78 1.43
C TYR A 210 -1.37 16.55 1.18
N LEU A 211 -0.30 16.38 1.97
CA LEU A 211 0.68 15.30 1.77
C LEU A 211 0.07 13.91 1.95
N ARG A 212 -0.84 13.77 2.92
CA ARG A 212 -1.59 12.53 3.12
C ARG A 212 -2.53 12.23 1.95
N ARG A 213 -3.19 13.26 1.37
CA ARG A 213 -4.08 13.09 0.20
C ARG A 213 -3.33 12.52 -0.99
N TYR A 214 -2.12 13.01 -1.22
CA TYR A 214 -1.26 12.61 -2.31
C TYR A 214 -0.83 11.14 -2.21
N ALA A 215 -0.67 10.62 -1.00
CA ALA A 215 -0.06 9.33 -0.75
C ALA A 215 -1.04 8.14 -0.57
N ILE A 216 -2.37 8.32 -0.73
CA ILE A 216 -3.34 7.20 -0.70
C ILE A 216 -3.64 6.69 -2.10
N PRO A 217 -3.10 5.53 -2.46
CA PRO A 217 -3.85 4.64 -3.36
C PRO A 217 -3.87 3.16 -2.91
N ASN A 218 -5.06 2.52 -2.78
CA ASN A 218 -5.51 1.29 -3.51
C ASN A 218 -6.83 0.57 -3.01
N PHE A 219 -7.95 0.64 -3.78
CA PHE A 219 -8.91 -0.46 -4.20
C PHE A 219 -10.10 0.08 -5.08
N ILE A 220 -10.12 -0.10 -6.41
CA ILE A 220 -10.77 0.76 -7.43
C ILE A 220 -12.15 1.40 -7.09
N SER A 221 -13.22 0.66 -6.81
CA SER A 221 -14.55 1.29 -6.58
C SER A 221 -14.63 2.05 -5.24
N GLU A 222 -14.14 1.42 -4.17
CA GLU A 222 -13.98 2.07 -2.85
C GLU A 222 -12.94 3.20 -2.91
N ARG A 223 -11.96 3.11 -3.82
CA ARG A 223 -10.92 4.11 -4.13
C ARG A 223 -11.54 5.37 -4.69
N HIS A 224 -12.46 5.25 -5.64
CA HIS A 224 -13.08 6.40 -6.28
C HIS A 224 -14.01 7.12 -5.31
N HIS A 225 -14.87 6.41 -4.59
CA HIS A 225 -15.74 7.07 -3.60
C HIS A 225 -14.91 7.75 -2.51
N SER A 226 -13.92 7.05 -1.93
CA SER A 226 -13.03 7.64 -0.93
C SER A 226 -12.21 8.80 -1.50
N ALA A 227 -11.70 8.67 -2.73
CA ALA A 227 -10.96 9.72 -3.40
C ALA A 227 -11.83 10.95 -3.65
N ASN A 228 -13.06 10.78 -4.09
CA ASN A 228 -14.01 11.87 -4.27
C ASN A 228 -14.29 12.55 -2.94
N VAL A 229 -14.60 11.83 -1.86
CA VAL A 229 -14.81 12.42 -0.53
C VAL A 229 -13.59 13.25 -0.09
N PHE A 230 -12.38 12.73 -0.29
CA PHE A 230 -11.16 13.44 0.07
C PHE A 230 -10.85 14.63 -0.85
N LEU A 231 -11.15 14.56 -2.15
CA LEU A 231 -11.03 15.69 -3.08
C LEU A 231 -12.05 16.77 -2.78
N SER A 232 -13.31 16.40 -2.54
CA SER A 232 -14.36 17.32 -2.10
C SER A 232 -13.92 18.07 -0.84
N HIS A 233 -13.39 17.35 0.15
CA HIS A 233 -12.89 17.97 1.36
C HIS A 233 -11.67 18.86 1.12
N PHE A 234 -10.72 18.42 0.29
CA PHE A 234 -9.55 19.24 -0.08
C PHE A 234 -9.99 20.55 -0.74
N HIS A 235 -10.83 20.47 -1.78
CA HIS A 235 -11.33 21.62 -2.52
C HIS A 235 -12.13 22.56 -1.62
N TYR A 236 -13.04 22.02 -0.80
CA TYR A 236 -13.77 22.81 0.22
C TYR A 236 -12.84 23.59 1.16
N ARG A 237 -11.74 22.98 1.59
CA ARG A 237 -10.77 23.64 2.49
C ARG A 237 -9.86 24.63 1.78
N THR A 238 -9.58 24.42 0.49
CA THR A 238 -8.71 25.30 -0.29
C THR A 238 -9.45 26.40 -1.05
N GLU A 239 -10.78 26.32 -1.17
CA GLU A 239 -11.59 27.26 -1.95
C GLU A 239 -11.41 28.71 -1.50
N SER A 240 -11.44 28.94 -0.19
CA SER A 240 -11.25 30.28 0.39
C SER A 240 -9.80 30.74 0.42
N CYS A 241 -8.84 29.81 0.34
CA CYS A 241 -7.41 30.11 0.41
C CYS A 241 -6.58 28.97 -0.19
N ASN A 242 -6.30 29.04 -1.50
CA ASN A 242 -5.52 28.01 -2.20
C ASN A 242 -4.03 28.41 -2.24
N PRO A 243 -3.10 27.65 -1.61
CA PRO A 243 -1.66 27.91 -1.65
C PRO A 243 -1.09 27.99 -3.07
N PHE A 244 -1.63 27.21 -4.00
CA PHE A 244 -1.17 27.21 -5.39
C PHE A 244 -1.56 28.49 -6.15
N LYS A 245 -2.41 29.35 -5.57
CA LYS A 245 -2.81 30.64 -6.17
C LYS A 245 -2.23 31.86 -5.47
N GLN A 246 -1.39 31.68 -4.44
CA GLN A 246 -0.84 32.80 -3.67
C GLN A 246 0.36 33.45 -4.34
N ASP A 247 0.50 34.77 -4.17
CA ASP A 247 1.75 35.48 -4.43
C ASP A 247 2.67 35.38 -3.21
N TRP A 248 3.62 34.44 -3.28
CA TRP A 248 4.56 34.20 -2.19
C TRP A 248 5.53 35.36 -1.94
N LYS A 249 5.67 36.33 -2.86
CA LYS A 249 6.43 37.57 -2.57
C LYS A 249 5.77 38.38 -1.45
N ARG A 250 4.45 38.22 -1.28
CA ARG A 250 3.65 38.85 -0.21
C ARG A 250 3.21 37.83 0.83
N ARG A 251 4.02 36.79 1.10
CA ARG A 251 3.74 35.71 2.07
C ARG A 251 3.14 36.21 3.40
N HIS A 252 3.70 37.27 3.98
CA HIS A 252 3.26 37.81 5.28
C HIS A 252 1.82 38.34 5.28
N MET A 253 1.26 38.64 4.11
CA MET A 253 -0.13 39.07 3.93
C MET A 253 -1.09 37.90 3.67
N THR A 254 -0.57 36.69 3.50
CA THR A 254 -1.40 35.49 3.26
C THR A 254 -1.74 34.79 4.58
N PRO A 255 -2.82 34.00 4.63
CA PRO A 255 -3.10 33.11 5.77
C PRO A 255 -1.99 32.07 6.03
N PHE A 256 -1.03 31.91 5.12
CA PHE A 256 0.09 30.98 5.18
C PHE A 256 1.40 31.63 5.63
N SER A 257 1.35 32.76 6.35
CA SER A 257 2.53 33.46 6.85
C SER A 257 3.47 32.57 7.67
N TYR A 258 2.96 31.49 8.26
CA TYR A 258 3.73 30.51 9.04
C TYR A 258 4.49 29.45 8.20
N MET A 259 4.16 29.24 6.92
CA MET A 259 4.77 28.18 6.09
C MET A 259 6.27 28.39 5.90
N SER A 260 7.09 27.35 6.01
CA SER A 260 8.54 27.52 5.84
C SER A 260 8.93 27.92 4.40
N VAL A 261 10.16 28.39 4.21
CA VAL A 261 10.69 28.65 2.85
C VAL A 261 10.72 27.35 2.04
N ASP A 262 11.11 26.24 2.67
CA ASP A 262 11.11 24.91 2.05
C ASP A 262 9.69 24.49 1.61
N ASP A 263 8.67 24.76 2.42
CA ASP A 263 7.27 24.47 2.09
C ASP A 263 6.85 25.21 0.83
N ILE A 264 7.16 26.51 0.75
CA ILE A 264 6.83 27.36 -0.40
C ILE A 264 7.59 26.92 -1.65
N GLN A 265 8.87 26.62 -1.52
CA GLN A 265 9.69 26.12 -2.64
C GLN A 265 9.13 24.80 -3.18
N PHE A 266 8.69 23.90 -2.30
CA PHE A 266 8.05 22.66 -2.70
C PHE A 266 6.72 22.92 -3.45
N LEU A 267 5.90 23.87 -3.00
CA LEU A 267 4.66 24.23 -3.70
C LEU A 267 4.92 24.82 -5.09
N GLU A 268 5.89 25.72 -5.22
CA GLU A 268 6.29 26.27 -6.53
C GLU A 268 6.86 25.19 -7.44
N ARG A 269 7.68 24.29 -6.90
CA ARG A 269 8.21 23.13 -7.63
C ARG A 269 7.09 22.20 -8.12
N THR A 270 6.09 21.94 -7.27
CA THR A 270 4.91 21.14 -7.60
C THR A 270 4.16 21.76 -8.79
N LYS A 271 3.98 23.09 -8.84
CA LYS A 271 3.33 23.77 -9.97
C LYS A 271 4.08 23.57 -11.28
N VAL A 272 5.41 23.69 -11.25
CA VAL A 272 6.25 23.49 -12.43
C VAL A 272 6.12 22.07 -12.93
N LEU A 273 6.24 21.08 -12.04
CA LEU A 273 6.11 19.67 -12.38
C LEU A 273 4.73 19.34 -12.97
N LEU A 274 3.65 19.89 -12.42
CA LEU A 274 2.30 19.71 -12.96
C LEU A 274 2.17 20.27 -14.37
N LYS A 275 2.72 21.47 -14.62
CA LYS A 275 2.69 22.11 -15.94
C LYS A 275 3.45 21.28 -16.98
N GLU A 276 4.60 20.71 -16.61
CA GLU A 276 5.36 19.79 -17.47
C GLU A 276 4.59 18.49 -17.81
N ARG A 277 3.55 18.15 -17.05
CA ARG A 277 2.76 16.91 -17.17
C ARG A 277 1.35 17.15 -17.71
N GLU A 278 1.07 18.35 -18.21
CA GLU A 278 -0.27 18.75 -18.66
C GLU A 278 -0.86 17.78 -19.70
N ASP A 279 -0.05 17.35 -20.67
CA ASP A 279 -0.47 16.40 -21.70
C ASP A 279 -0.86 15.04 -21.11
N ILE A 280 -0.03 14.46 -20.24
CA ILE A 280 -0.30 13.18 -19.58
C ILE A 280 -1.55 13.28 -18.69
N ILE A 281 -1.69 14.39 -17.96
CA ILE A 281 -2.86 14.66 -17.11
C ILE A 281 -4.15 14.73 -17.94
N LYS A 282 -4.07 15.41 -19.09
CA LYS A 282 -5.18 15.51 -20.04
C LYS A 282 -5.56 14.14 -20.58
N THR A 283 -4.60 13.37 -21.08
CA THR A 283 -4.84 11.99 -21.56
C THR A 283 -5.45 11.10 -20.48
N ASN A 284 -4.92 11.14 -19.26
CA ASN A 284 -5.45 10.36 -18.14
C ASN A 284 -6.90 10.73 -17.83
N THR A 285 -7.24 12.01 -17.91
CA THR A 285 -8.59 12.52 -17.67
C THR A 285 -9.56 12.14 -18.76
N GLU A 286 -9.17 12.28 -20.03
CA GLU A 286 -10.02 12.00 -21.19
C GLU A 286 -10.32 10.50 -21.35
N ASN A 287 -9.41 9.63 -20.89
CA ASN A 287 -9.52 8.17 -21.05
C ASN A 287 -9.83 7.43 -19.73
N ASP A 288 -10.18 8.16 -18.66
CA ASP A 288 -10.46 7.59 -17.34
C ASP A 288 -9.42 6.58 -16.85
N LEU A 289 -8.14 6.92 -16.98
CA LEU A 289 -7.03 6.05 -16.58
C LEU A 289 -6.83 6.05 -15.06
N TYR A 290 -7.81 5.53 -14.33
CA TYR A 290 -7.87 5.51 -12.85
C TYR A 290 -6.72 4.76 -12.17
N GLU A 291 -6.03 3.89 -12.90
CA GLU A 291 -4.86 3.15 -12.42
C GLU A 291 -3.58 3.98 -12.50
N HIS A 292 -3.56 5.02 -13.34
CA HIS A 292 -2.43 5.90 -13.48
C HIS A 292 -2.24 6.74 -12.21
N GLU A 293 -1.01 6.79 -11.69
CA GLU A 293 -0.71 7.46 -10.41
C GLU A 293 -1.12 8.93 -10.39
N LEU A 294 -0.95 9.65 -11.51
CA LEU A 294 -1.34 11.05 -11.66
C LEU A 294 -2.86 11.32 -11.79
N TYR A 295 -3.72 10.31 -12.00
CA TYR A 295 -5.14 10.52 -12.29
C TYR A 295 -5.87 11.27 -11.17
N PHE A 296 -5.76 10.80 -9.92
CA PHE A 296 -6.38 11.47 -8.77
C PHE A 296 -5.56 12.64 -8.22
N ILE A 297 -4.24 12.60 -8.41
CA ILE A 297 -3.34 13.65 -7.95
C ILE A 297 -3.61 14.94 -8.71
N SER A 298 -3.69 14.88 -10.04
CA SER A 298 -3.94 16.05 -10.88
C SER A 298 -5.26 16.76 -10.55
N GLN A 299 -6.26 16.01 -10.09
CA GLN A 299 -7.56 16.54 -9.67
C GLN A 299 -7.49 17.46 -8.44
N MET A 300 -6.44 17.38 -7.62
CA MET A 300 -6.22 18.33 -6.52
C MET A 300 -5.94 19.75 -7.04
N PHE A 301 -5.53 19.89 -8.30
CA PHE A 301 -5.13 21.16 -8.89
C PHE A 301 -6.13 21.70 -9.91
N GLN A 302 -7.23 20.98 -10.12
CA GLN A 302 -8.28 21.39 -11.06
C GLN A 302 -9.09 22.54 -10.49
N GLU A 303 -9.39 23.52 -11.35
CA GLU A 303 -10.33 24.58 -11.03
C GLU A 303 -11.76 24.06 -11.13
N ASN A 304 -12.63 24.47 -10.19
CA ASN A 304 -14.04 24.08 -10.15
C ASN A 304 -14.27 22.56 -10.19
N TRP A 305 -13.38 21.80 -9.55
CA TRP A 305 -13.44 20.34 -9.50
C TRP A 305 -14.83 19.84 -9.04
N GLN A 306 -15.29 18.76 -9.66
CA GLN A 306 -16.53 18.06 -9.31
C GLN A 306 -16.24 16.57 -9.10
N PRO A 307 -16.99 15.89 -8.22
CA PRO A 307 -16.86 14.45 -8.05
C PRO A 307 -17.18 13.72 -9.36
N ARG A 308 -16.33 12.74 -9.70
CA ARG A 308 -16.48 11.92 -10.91
C ARG A 308 -16.94 10.52 -10.52
N ASP A 309 -18.04 10.06 -11.09
CA ASP A 309 -18.51 8.69 -10.87
C ASP A 309 -17.66 7.69 -11.64
N THR A 310 -17.42 6.52 -11.03
CA THR A 310 -16.81 5.39 -11.74
C THR A 310 -17.89 4.67 -12.52
N ILE A 311 -17.88 4.83 -13.85
CA ILE A 311 -18.65 3.93 -14.71
C ILE A 311 -17.87 2.62 -14.77
N ILE A 312 -18.28 1.65 -13.94
CA ILE A 312 -17.81 0.27 -14.05
C ILE A 312 -18.70 -0.40 -15.08
N ASP A 313 -18.25 -0.42 -16.33
CA ASP A 313 -18.96 -1.17 -17.38
C ASP A 313 -18.84 -2.66 -17.03
N ARG A 314 -19.94 -3.27 -16.58
CA ARG A 314 -20.02 -4.70 -16.27
C ARG A 314 -20.54 -5.39 -17.52
N THR A 315 -19.67 -6.00 -18.32
CA THR A 315 -20.14 -6.89 -19.39
C THR A 315 -20.78 -8.16 -18.81
N GLU A 316 -21.87 -8.64 -19.43
CA GLU A 316 -22.66 -9.84 -19.06
C GLU A 316 -21.91 -11.19 -19.27
N GLY A 317 -20.58 -11.20 -19.15
CA GLY A 317 -19.77 -12.42 -19.17
C GLY A 317 -19.30 -12.76 -17.76
N THR A 318 -19.88 -13.80 -17.16
CA THR A 318 -19.41 -14.34 -15.87
C THR A 318 -18.46 -15.52 -16.08
N ILE A 319 -17.38 -15.57 -15.30
CA ILE A 319 -16.70 -16.83 -14.98
C ILE A 319 -16.86 -17.00 -13.46
N ASN A 320 -17.51 -18.08 -13.03
CA ASN A 320 -17.85 -18.34 -11.63
C ASN A 320 -18.60 -17.16 -10.96
N ASP A 321 -19.63 -16.61 -11.61
CA ASP A 321 -20.45 -15.49 -11.11
C ASP A 321 -19.69 -14.17 -10.85
N VAL A 322 -18.46 -14.04 -11.34
CA VAL A 322 -17.69 -12.80 -11.31
C VAL A 322 -17.62 -12.25 -12.74
N GLY A 323 -18.14 -11.03 -12.94
CA GLY A 323 -18.11 -10.34 -14.24
C GLY A 323 -16.68 -9.94 -14.63
N LEU A 324 -16.30 -10.21 -15.88
CA LEU A 324 -14.99 -9.82 -16.44
C LEU A 324 -15.03 -8.42 -17.06
N LYS A 325 -13.87 -7.73 -17.07
CA LYS A 325 -13.63 -6.43 -17.71
C LYS A 325 -13.05 -6.61 -19.13
N ARG A 326 -13.46 -5.78 -20.09
CA ARG A 326 -12.78 -5.63 -21.39
C ARG A 326 -11.64 -4.61 -21.25
N TYR A 327 -10.46 -4.92 -21.79
CA TYR A 327 -9.39 -3.93 -21.98
C TYR A 327 -9.46 -3.41 -23.42
N ALA A 328 -9.18 -2.12 -23.63
CA ALA A 328 -9.32 -1.41 -24.91
C ALA A 328 -8.27 -1.81 -25.99
N THR A 329 -7.86 -3.07 -26.00
CA THR A 329 -6.97 -3.65 -27.04
C THR A 329 -7.62 -4.80 -27.81
N ASP A 330 -8.84 -5.21 -27.46
CA ASP A 330 -9.51 -6.35 -28.11
C ASP A 330 -10.26 -6.00 -29.41
N ASP A 331 -10.17 -4.75 -29.90
CA ASP A 331 -10.78 -4.32 -31.16
C ASP A 331 -9.74 -4.05 -32.29
N ALA A 332 -8.61 -4.75 -32.26
CA ALA A 332 -7.68 -4.80 -33.39
C ALA A 332 -7.42 -6.25 -33.83
N GLY A 333 -8.30 -6.76 -34.71
CA GLY A 333 -7.99 -7.89 -35.59
C GLY A 333 -8.91 -9.10 -35.44
N GLY A 334 -9.84 -9.27 -36.38
CA GLY A 334 -10.67 -10.48 -36.47
C GLY A 334 -11.78 -10.39 -37.51
N GLU A 335 -11.40 -10.43 -38.78
CA GLU A 335 -12.19 -10.45 -40.01
C GLU A 335 -13.53 -11.25 -39.98
N LYS A 336 -14.58 -10.69 -40.58
CA LYS A 336 -15.07 -11.07 -41.92
C LYS A 336 -16.10 -10.11 -42.49
#